data_AF-A7SG82-F1
#
_entry.id   AF-A7SG82-F1
#
_cell.length_a   1.000
_cell.length_b   1.000
_cell.length_c   1.000
_cell.angle_alpha   90.00
_cell.angle_beta   90.00
_cell.angle_gamma   90.00
#
_symmetry.space_group_name_H-M   'P 1'
#
loop_
_entity.id
_entity.type
_entity.pdbx_description
1 polymer ?
#
loop_
_entity_poly.entity_id
_entity_poly.type
_entity_poly.pdbx_seq_one_letter_code
_entity_poly.pdbx_strand_id
1 'polypeptide(L)' 'VARKFGPVLETIYGRDFQVISQPNPINIAYSDVNLPFHVDLAYYQSPPGLQLLHCV' A
#
# COMPACT_ATOMS: atom_id res chain seq x y z
N VAL A 1 6.83 0.74 -13.72
CA VAL A 1 5.78 -0.17 -14.25
C VAL A 1 4.44 0.54 -14.38
N ALA A 2 3.89 1.12 -13.31
CA ALA A 2 2.55 1.73 -13.29
C ALA A 2 2.21 2.70 -14.45
N ARG A 3 3.13 3.61 -14.84
CA ARG A 3 2.92 4.58 -15.93
C ARG A 3 2.61 3.95 -17.31
N LYS A 4 2.86 2.65 -17.49
CA LYS A 4 2.48 1.92 -18.72
C LYS A 4 0.98 1.60 -18.78
N PHE A 5 0.30 1.61 -17.63
CA PHE A 5 -1.12 1.27 -17.49
C PHE A 5 -1.99 2.49 -17.18
N GLY A 6 -1.42 3.55 -16.59
CA GLY A 6 -2.13 4.78 -16.28
C GLY A 6 -1.41 5.67 -15.27
N PRO A 7 -2.05 6.76 -14.80
CA PRO A 7 -1.53 7.56 -13.70
C PRO A 7 -1.50 6.75 -12.39
N VAL A 8 -0.57 7.10 -11.50
CA VAL A 8 -0.51 6.52 -10.15
C VAL A 8 -1.48 7.29 -9.27
N LEU A 9 -2.33 6.57 -8.54
CA LEU A 9 -3.22 7.15 -7.54
C LEU A 9 -2.42 7.53 -6.29
N GLU A 10 -2.42 8.81 -5.94
CA GLU A 10 -1.85 9.27 -4.67
C GLU A 10 -2.81 8.99 -3.51
N THR A 11 -2.26 8.57 -2.37
CA THR A 11 -3.02 8.23 -1.16
C THR A 11 -2.44 8.96 0.05
N ILE A 12 -3.01 8.75 1.24
CA ILE A 12 -2.42 9.28 2.49
C ILE A 12 -1.02 8.71 2.81
N TYR A 13 -0.61 7.63 2.15
CA TYR A 13 0.74 7.07 2.25
C TYR A 13 1.71 7.65 1.23
N GLY A 14 1.27 8.61 0.42
CA GLY A 14 2.05 9.25 -0.64
C GLY A 14 1.77 8.65 -2.02
N ARG A 15 2.64 8.98 -2.97
CA ARG A 15 2.61 8.46 -4.35
C ARG A 15 3.11 7.02 -4.45
N ASP A 16 4.03 6.67 -3.58
CA ASP A 16 4.60 5.34 -3.35
C ASP A 16 4.97 5.23 -1.87
N PHE A 17 5.14 4.01 -1.39
CA PHE A 17 5.45 3.73 0.01
C PHE A 17 6.34 2.49 0.14
N GLN A 18 7.09 2.43 1.23
CA GLN A 18 8.04 1.35 1.52
C GLN A 18 7.44 0.42 2.58
N VAL A 19 7.26 -0.85 2.24
CA VAL A 19 6.76 -1.88 3.16
C VAL A 19 7.95 -2.47 3.93
N ILE A 20 8.28 -1.84 5.06
CA ILE A 20 9.41 -2.20 5.92
C ILE A 20 8.95 -2.18 7.38
N SER A 21 9.42 -3.11 8.20
CA SER A 21 9.12 -3.14 9.63
C SER A 21 9.69 -1.92 10.37
N GLN A 22 8.87 -1.28 11.21
CA GLN A 22 9.21 -0.08 11.98
C GLN A 22 8.87 -0.28 13.47
N PRO A 23 9.64 0.29 14.42
CA PRO A 23 9.40 0.10 15.85
C PRO A 23 8.02 0.55 16.38
N ASN A 24 7.41 1.56 15.76
CA ASN A 24 6.08 2.08 16.13
C ASN A 24 5.25 2.29 14.86
N PRO A 25 4.71 1.21 14.27
CA PRO A 25 4.13 1.26 12.95
C PRO A 25 2.75 1.93 12.97
N ILE A 26 2.55 2.92 12.10
CA ILE A 26 1.25 3.59 11.92
C ILE A 26 0.24 2.72 11.16
N ASN A 27 0.70 1.64 10.52
CA ASN A 27 -0.08 0.67 9.80
C ASN A 27 0.56 -0.71 10.00
N ILE A 28 -0.25 -1.76 10.19
CA ILE A 28 0.21 -3.14 10.37
C ILE A 28 1.11 -3.66 9.24
N ALA A 29 0.99 -3.12 8.03
CA ALA A 29 1.87 -3.42 6.91
C ALA A 29 3.35 -3.02 7.16
N TYR A 30 3.60 -2.12 8.11
CA TYR A 30 4.94 -1.70 8.53
C TYR A 30 5.42 -2.46 9.79
N SER A 31 4.93 -3.68 10.00
CA SER A 31 5.35 -4.55 11.12
C SER A 31 5.76 -5.94 10.61
N ASP A 32 6.23 -6.78 11.51
CA ASP A 32 6.62 -8.17 11.25
C ASP A 32 5.52 -9.20 11.56
N VAL A 33 4.31 -8.74 11.92
CA VAL A 33 3.18 -9.61 12.23
C VAL A 33 2.50 -10.11 10.95
N ASN A 34 1.82 -11.26 11.04
CA ASN A 34 1.09 -11.84 9.92
C ASN A 34 -0.04 -10.90 9.43
N LEU A 35 -0.04 -10.62 8.13
CA LEU A 35 -1.07 -9.84 7.46
C LEU A 35 -2.12 -10.79 6.83
N PRO A 36 -3.35 -10.90 7.38
CA PRO A 36 -4.38 -11.79 6.84
C PRO A 36 -4.87 -11.32 5.46
N PHE A 37 -5.70 -12.11 4.77
CA PHE A 37 -6.32 -11.68 3.51
C PHE A 37 -7.11 -10.38 3.71
N HIS A 38 -6.87 -9.40 2.85
CA HIS A 38 -7.47 -8.06 2.93
C HIS A 38 -7.48 -7.38 1.55
N VAL A 39 -8.12 -6.21 1.50
CA VAL A 39 -8.05 -5.24 0.40
C VAL A 39 -7.53 -3.92 0.98
N ASP A 40 -6.59 -3.28 0.28
CA ASP A 40 -6.02 -2.03 0.72
C ASP A 40 -7.03 -0.88 0.66
N LEU A 41 -6.95 -0.01 1.67
CA LEU A 41 -7.72 1.24 1.76
C LEU A 41 -9.24 1.04 1.56
N ALA A 42 -9.80 -0.08 2.02
CA ALA A 42 -11.24 -0.37 1.92
C ALA A 42 -12.15 0.67 2.60
N TYR A 43 -11.58 1.55 3.42
CA TYR A 43 -12.26 2.68 4.05
C TYR A 43 -12.42 3.91 3.14
N TYR A 44 -11.82 3.92 1.94
CA TYR A 44 -12.08 4.94 0.92
C TYR A 44 -13.40 4.65 0.22
N GLN A 45 -14.13 5.71 -0.17
CA GLN A 45 -15.32 5.58 -1.02
C GLN A 45 -14.99 4.94 -2.38
N SER A 46 -13.78 5.21 -2.89
CA SER A 46 -13.23 4.60 -4.11
C SER A 46 -11.83 4.05 -3.82
N PRO A 47 -11.70 2.80 -3.36
CA PRO A 47 -10.41 2.17 -3.08
C PRO A 47 -9.55 2.01 -4.35
N PRO A 48 -8.22 1.83 -4.22
CA PRO A 48 -7.36 1.50 -5.36
C PRO A 48 -7.81 0.22 -6.05
N GLY A 49 -8.06 0.30 -7.37
CA GLY A 49 -8.46 -0.87 -8.16
C GLY A 49 -7.30 -1.77 -8.60
N LEU A 50 -6.07 -1.25 -8.63
CA LEU A 50 -4.85 -1.98 -8.96
C LEU A 50 -3.75 -1.64 -7.96
N GLN A 51 -3.10 -2.67 -7.43
CA GLN A 51 -1.99 -2.55 -6.49
C GLN A 51 -0.72 -3.17 -7.10
N LEU A 52 0.40 -2.46 -6.99
CA LEU A 52 1.70 -2.92 -7.48
C LEU A 52 2.66 -3.02 -6.29
N LEU A 53 3.18 -4.22 -6.04
CA LEU A 53 4.22 -4.48 -5.05
C LEU A 53 5.50 -4.91 -5.77
N HIS A 54 6.64 -4.40 -5.31
CA HIS A 54 7.97 -4.71 -5.84
C HIS A 54 8.91 -5.03 -4.69
N CYS A 55 9.44 -6.25 -4.67
CA CYS A 55 10.50 -6.65 -3.75
C CYS A 55 11.83 -6.06 -4.26
N VAL A 56 12.59 -5.44 -3.35
CA VAL A 56 13.88 -4.77 -3.63
C VAL A 56 15.02 -5.67 -3.16
#